data_AF-A0A356ALZ0-F1
#
_entry.id   AF-A0A356ALZ0-F1
#
_cell.length_a   1.000
_cell.length_b   1.000
_cell.length_c   1.000
_cell.angle_alpha   90.00
_cell.angle_beta   90.00
_cell.angle_gamma   90.00
#
_symmetry.space_group_name_H-M   'P 1'
#
loop_
_entity.id
_entity.type
_entity.pdbx_description
1 polymer ?
#
loop_
_entity_poly.entity_id
_entity_poly.type
_entity_poly.pdbx_seq_one_letter_code
_entity_poly.pdbx_strand_id
1 'polypeptide(L)'
;YARALARLLRRKFGDRRRKADTLYFGGGTPPLLGAENLAALIREAKRDFGLSDAEITVEVNPAQYPPDFFEKMARAGVTRLSIGLQSADDGELRLLGRRHTAAQARQAVR
;
A
#
# COMPACT_ATOMS: atom_id res chain seq x y z
N TYR A 1 -10.66 -11.17 4.36
CA TYR A 1 -9.84 -11.05 3.14
C TYR A 1 -8.36 -11.40 3.37
N ALA A 2 -7.59 -10.60 4.13
CA ALA A 2 -6.14 -10.79 4.32
C ALA A 2 -5.71 -12.23 4.69
N ARG A 3 -6.32 -12.83 5.72
CA ARG A 3 -6.07 -14.23 6.12
C ARG A 3 -6.36 -15.27 5.02
N ALA A 4 -7.29 -14.99 4.12
CA ALA A 4 -7.59 -15.89 2.99
C ALA A 4 -6.53 -15.77 1.90
N LEU A 5 -6.08 -14.55 1.59
CA LEU A 5 -4.99 -14.29 0.65
C LEU A 5 -3.68 -14.96 1.10
N ALA A 6 -3.31 -14.81 2.37
CA ALA A 6 -2.15 -15.46 2.95
C ALA A 6 -2.16 -16.99 2.80
N ARG A 7 -3.31 -17.61 3.09
CA ARG A 7 -3.52 -19.05 2.90
C ARG A 7 -3.40 -19.47 1.44
N LEU A 8 -3.94 -18.68 0.52
CA LEU A 8 -3.85 -18.94 -0.92
C LEU A 8 -2.39 -18.90 -1.41
N LEU A 9 -1.63 -17.89 -1.00
CA LEU A 9 -0.22 -17.72 -1.36
C LEU A 9 0.60 -18.91 -0.84
N ARG A 10 0.43 -19.30 0.42
CA ARG A 10 1.08 -20.50 0.99
C ARG A 10 0.71 -21.77 0.22
N ARG A 11 -0.57 -21.98 -0.11
CA ARG A 11 -0.98 -23.17 -0.88
C ARG A 11 -0.38 -23.21 -2.28
N LYS A 12 -0.25 -22.05 -2.93
CA LYS A 12 0.23 -21.96 -4.32
C LYS A 12 1.76 -22.00 -4.42
N PHE A 13 2.47 -21.54 -3.39
CA PHE A 13 3.91 -21.28 -3.45
C PHE A 13 4.73 -21.86 -2.28
N GLY A 14 4.11 -22.54 -1.31
CA GLY A 14 4.72 -22.92 -0.01
C GLY A 14 6.01 -23.73 -0.07
N ASP A 15 6.24 -24.48 -1.15
CA ASP A 15 7.46 -25.30 -1.32
C ASP A 15 8.56 -24.61 -2.14
N ARG A 16 8.27 -23.45 -2.75
CA ARG A 16 9.24 -22.71 -3.58
C ARG A 16 9.61 -21.42 -2.87
N ARG A 17 10.73 -21.42 -2.13
CA ARG A 17 11.38 -20.18 -1.67
C ARG A 17 11.85 -19.38 -2.88
N ARG A 18 10.99 -18.50 -3.38
CA ARG A 18 11.35 -17.53 -4.41
C ARG A 18 11.67 -16.22 -3.73
N LYS A 19 12.84 -15.66 -4.05
CA LYS A 19 13.13 -14.27 -3.72
C LYS A 19 12.33 -13.38 -4.68
N ALA A 20 11.85 -12.26 -4.17
CA ALA A 20 11.29 -11.21 -5.00
C ALA A 20 11.92 -9.87 -4.62
N ASP A 21 12.17 -9.05 -5.63
CA ASP A 21 12.80 -7.74 -5.46
C ASP A 21 11.78 -6.65 -5.11
N THR A 22 10.48 -6.93 -5.32
CA THR A 22 9.39 -5.97 -5.11
C THR A 22 8.13 -6.61 -4.53
N LEU A 23 7.47 -5.91 -3.62
CA LEU A 23 6.10 -6.19 -3.16
C LEU A 23 5.24 -4.94 -3.38
N TYR A 24 4.16 -5.08 -4.15
CA TYR A 24 3.28 -3.98 -4.50
C TYR A 24 1.86 -4.22 -4.00
N PHE A 25 1.36 -3.33 -3.14
CA PHE A 25 -0.04 -3.28 -2.75
C PHE A 25 -0.77 -2.22 -3.57
N GLY A 26 -1.48 -2.65 -4.61
CA GLY A 26 -2.25 -1.76 -5.49
C GLY A 26 -3.71 -2.16 -5.70
N GLY A 27 -4.37 -1.48 -6.63
CA GLY A 27 -5.72 -1.74 -7.09
C GLY A 27 -6.72 -0.70 -6.59
N GLY A 28 -7.53 -1.07 -5.60
CA GLY A 28 -8.49 -0.15 -4.98
C GLY A 28 -7.82 0.85 -4.04
N THR A 29 -8.21 0.85 -2.77
CA THR A 29 -7.57 1.67 -1.73
C THR A 29 -6.99 0.74 -0.68
N PRO A 30 -5.73 0.24 -0.84
CA PRO A 30 -5.10 -0.67 0.13
C PRO A 30 -5.21 -0.22 1.59
N PRO A 31 -5.11 1.08 1.92
CA PRO A 31 -5.32 1.57 3.29
C PRO A 31 -6.68 1.19 3.92
N LEU A 32 -7.72 0.89 3.13
CA LEU A 32 -9.01 0.42 3.66
C LEU A 32 -8.92 -0.95 4.34
N LEU A 33 -7.88 -1.74 4.07
CA LEU A 33 -7.61 -2.96 4.82
C LEU A 33 -7.22 -2.68 6.28
N GLY A 34 -6.78 -1.45 6.59
CA GLY A 34 -6.26 -1.05 7.88
C GLY A 34 -4.78 -1.39 8.04
N ALA A 35 -4.06 -0.52 8.76
CA ALA A 35 -2.61 -0.61 8.95
C ALA A 35 -2.16 -1.97 9.50
N GLU A 36 -2.86 -2.51 10.48
CA GLU A 36 -2.49 -3.80 11.09
C GLU A 36 -2.59 -4.98 10.12
N ASN A 37 -3.62 -4.98 9.27
CA ASN A 37 -3.79 -6.05 8.29
C ASN A 37 -2.75 -5.94 7.17
N LEU A 38 -2.43 -4.73 6.71
CA LEU A 38 -1.35 -4.51 5.75
C LEU A 38 0.00 -4.95 6.34
N ALA A 39 0.30 -4.55 7.57
CA ALA A 39 1.53 -4.94 8.26
C ALA A 39 1.61 -6.47 8.43
N ALA A 40 0.51 -7.14 8.76
CA ALA A 40 0.45 -8.59 8.84
C ALA A 40 0.76 -9.26 7.49
N LEU A 41 0.16 -8.76 6.39
CA LEU A 41 0.43 -9.27 5.04
C LEU A 41 1.89 -9.04 4.63
N ILE A 42 2.47 -7.88 4.94
CA ILE A 42 3.88 -7.58 4.67
C ILE A 42 4.79 -8.56 5.42
N ARG A 43 4.53 -8.80 6.72
CA ARG A 43 5.32 -9.76 7.51
C ARG A 43 5.26 -11.17 6.93
N GLU A 44 4.08 -11.62 6.51
CA GLU A 44 3.93 -12.92 5.88
C GLU A 44 4.66 -12.98 4.54
N ALA A 45 4.54 -11.95 3.71
CA ALA A 45 5.24 -11.86 2.44
C ALA A 45 6.77 -11.86 2.62
N LYS A 46 7.28 -11.12 3.62
CA LYS A 46 8.72 -11.11 3.97
C LYS A 46 9.23 -12.51 4.30
N ARG A 47 8.49 -13.25 5.13
CA ARG A 47 8.82 -14.62 5.52
C ARG A 47 8.82 -15.58 4.33
N ASP A 48 7.81 -15.47 3.47
CA ASP A 48 7.55 -16.47 2.42
C ASP A 48 8.33 -16.18 1.13
N PHE A 49 8.69 -14.91 0.85
CA PHE A 49 9.32 -14.47 -0.40
C PHE A 49 10.70 -13.81 -0.24
N GLY A 50 11.31 -13.85 0.95
CA GLY A 50 12.69 -13.38 1.14
C GLY A 50 12.90 -11.90 0.77
N LEU A 51 12.06 -11.02 1.30
CA LEU A 51 11.99 -9.59 0.97
C LEU A 51 12.87 -8.70 1.88
N SER A 52 14.08 -9.15 2.23
CA SER A 52 14.96 -8.39 3.14
C SER A 52 15.37 -7.04 2.56
N ASP A 53 15.63 -7.01 1.26
CA ASP A 53 16.17 -5.86 0.52
C ASP A 53 15.20 -5.37 -0.58
N ALA A 54 13.95 -5.83 -0.53
CA ALA A 54 12.95 -5.56 -1.56
C ALA A 54 12.34 -4.16 -1.42
N GLU A 55 11.95 -3.56 -2.55
CA GLU A 55 11.05 -2.41 -2.51
C GLU A 55 9.65 -2.86 -2.09
N ILE A 56 9.07 -2.20 -1.08
CA ILE A 56 7.70 -2.44 -0.66
C ILE A 56 6.90 -1.17 -0.93
N THR A 57 6.02 -1.22 -1.95
CA THR A 57 5.18 -0.10 -2.36
C THR A 57 3.73 -0.28 -1.89
N VAL A 58 3.13 0.78 -1.37
CA VAL A 58 1.69 0.86 -1.07
C VAL A 58 1.05 2.01 -1.85
N GLU A 59 -0.02 1.73 -2.58
CA GLU A 59 -0.87 2.77 -3.19
C GLU A 59 -1.69 3.52 -2.13
N VAL A 60 -1.65 4.84 -2.20
CA VAL A 60 -2.40 5.76 -1.35
C VAL A 60 -3.01 6.87 -2.21
N ASN A 61 -4.04 7.54 -1.69
CA ASN A 61 -4.60 8.74 -2.30
C ASN A 61 -4.28 9.94 -1.39
N PRO A 62 -4.41 11.18 -1.86
CA PRO A 62 -4.27 12.39 -1.02
C PRO A 62 -5.33 12.59 0.09
N ALA A 63 -5.87 11.51 0.63
CA ALA A 63 -6.93 11.52 1.63
C ALA A 63 -6.40 11.63 3.07
N GLN A 64 -7.32 11.77 4.02
CA GLN A 64 -6.99 11.69 5.44
C GLN A 64 -6.76 10.23 5.86
N TYR A 65 -5.69 10.01 6.61
CA TYR A 65 -5.32 8.73 7.21
C TYR A 65 -5.31 8.85 8.73
N PRO A 66 -5.47 7.74 9.46
CA PRO A 66 -5.15 7.71 10.89
C PRO A 66 -3.74 8.26 11.13
N PRO A 67 -3.51 9.04 12.20
CA PRO A 67 -2.22 9.69 12.46
C PRO A 67 -1.02 8.74 12.49
N ASP A 68 -1.25 7.48 12.87
CA ASP A 68 -0.23 6.44 13.01
C ASP A 68 -0.07 5.56 11.75
N PHE A 69 -0.86 5.79 10.69
CA PHE A 69 -0.88 4.91 9.51
C PHE A 69 0.49 4.80 8.84
N PHE A 70 1.10 5.94 8.51
CA PHE A 70 2.38 5.96 7.79
C PHE A 70 3.54 5.48 8.67
N GLU A 71 3.51 5.76 9.96
CA GLU A 71 4.47 5.21 10.94
C GLU A 71 4.40 3.69 10.99
N LYS A 72 3.18 3.13 11.01
CA LYS A 72 2.96 1.67 10.96
C LYS A 72 3.43 1.07 9.63
N MET A 73 3.20 1.76 8.50
CA MET A 73 3.69 1.30 7.20
C MET A 73 5.21 1.30 7.13
N ALA A 74 5.87 2.37 7.61
CA ALA A 74 7.32 2.45 7.69
C ALA A 74 7.89 1.33 8.58
N ARG A 75 7.30 1.09 9.76
CA ARG A 75 7.67 -0.02 10.66
C ARG A 75 7.46 -1.40 10.04
N ALA A 76 6.42 -1.57 9.22
CA ALA A 76 6.21 -2.81 8.46
C ALA A 76 7.26 -2.99 7.35
N GLY A 77 7.98 -1.93 6.99
CA GLY A 77 9.04 -1.89 5.98
C GLY A 77 8.57 -1.43 4.62
N VAL A 78 7.47 -0.69 4.53
CA VAL A 78 7.12 0.05 3.31
C VAL A 78 8.21 1.08 3.02
N THR A 79 8.77 1.03 1.81
CA THR A 79 9.86 1.91 1.38
C THR A 79 9.41 2.94 0.34
N ARG A 80 8.23 2.74 -0.26
CA ARG A 80 7.70 3.63 -1.29
C ARG A 80 6.18 3.77 -1.18
N LEU A 81 5.70 4.99 -1.43
CA LEU A 81 4.27 5.28 -1.58
C LEU A 81 3.98 5.65 -3.03
N SER A 82 2.91 5.09 -3.58
CA SER A 82 2.37 5.46 -4.89
C SER A 82 1.13 6.32 -4.67
N ILE A 83 1.22 7.63 -4.93
CA ILE A 83 0.15 8.58 -4.59
C ILE A 83 -0.65 8.96 -5.83
N GLY A 84 -1.95 8.66 -5.83
CA GLY A 84 -2.85 8.94 -6.96
C GLY A 84 -3.30 10.40 -7.04
N LEU A 85 -2.50 11.30 -7.62
CA LEU A 85 -2.85 12.72 -7.86
C LEU A 85 -4.06 12.89 -8.79
N GLN A 86 -4.06 12.18 -9.92
CA GLN A 86 -5.02 12.29 -11.03
C GLN A 86 -4.93 13.61 -11.83
N SER A 87 -5.16 14.75 -11.18
CA SER A 87 -5.06 16.07 -11.80
C SER A 87 -4.60 17.13 -10.79
N ALA A 88 -3.99 18.19 -11.29
CA ALA A 88 -3.65 19.40 -10.53
C ALA A 88 -4.73 20.50 -10.64
N ASP A 89 -5.82 20.25 -11.38
CA ASP A 89 -6.97 21.13 -11.52
C ASP A 89 -8.16 20.63 -10.69
N ASP A 90 -8.73 21.50 -9.85
CA ASP A 90 -9.84 21.13 -8.99
C ASP A 90 -11.16 20.88 -9.75
N GLY A 91 -11.32 21.47 -10.95
CA GLY A 91 -12.46 21.21 -11.84
C GLY A 91 -12.43 19.79 -12.41
N GLU A 92 -11.28 19.37 -12.91
CA GLU A 92 -11.04 18.00 -13.38
C GLU A 92 -11.20 16.98 -12.26
N LEU A 93 -10.67 17.26 -11.06
CA LEU A 93 -10.84 16.38 -9.90
C LEU A 93 -12.32 16.19 -9.53
N ARG A 94 -13.12 17.27 -9.55
CA ARG A 94 -14.57 17.19 -9.33
C ARG A 94 -15.28 16.38 -10.40
N LEU A 95 -14.93 16.59 -11.68
CA LEU A 95 -15.49 15.83 -12.80
C LEU A 95 -15.21 14.33 -12.66
N LEU A 96 -14.01 13.98 -12.17
CA LEU A 96 -13.59 12.60 -11.89
C LEU A 96 -14.17 12.02 -10.58
N GLY A 97 -15.02 12.77 -9.86
CA GLY A 97 -15.59 12.36 -8.58
C GLY A 97 -14.56 12.20 -7.46
N ARG A 98 -13.39 12.85 -7.58
CA ARG A 98 -12.34 12.79 -6.56
C ARG A 98 -12.70 13.68 -5.37
N ARG A 99 -12.39 13.17 -4.17
CA ARG A 99 -12.69 13.82 -2.89
C ARG A 99 -11.58 14.76 -2.41
N HIS A 100 -10.39 14.66 -3.01
CA HIS A 100 -9.25 15.51 -2.67
C HIS A 100 -9.17 16.72 -3.60
N THR A 101 -8.55 17.80 -3.12
CA THR A 101 -8.16 18.97 -3.91
C THR A 101 -6.69 18.89 -4.35
N ALA A 102 -6.31 19.69 -5.34
CA ALA A 102 -4.91 19.83 -5.75
C ALA A 102 -4.02 20.31 -4.59
N ALA A 103 -4.56 21.13 -3.67
CA ALA A 103 -3.85 21.57 -2.48
C ALA A 103 -3.60 20.41 -1.49
N GLN A 104 -4.58 19.54 -1.26
CA GLN A 104 -4.41 18.35 -0.42
C GLN A 104 -3.39 17.37 -1.02
N ALA A 105 -3.38 17.22 -2.35
CA ALA A 105 -2.36 16.42 -3.02
C ALA A 105 -0.95 16.97 -2.85
N ARG A 106 -0.76 18.29 -2.93
CA ARG A 106 0.53 18.93 -2.62
C ARG A 106 0.94 18.75 -1.16
N GLN A 107 -0.02 18.79 -0.24
CA GLN A 107 0.26 18.58 1.17
C GLN A 107 0.68 17.14 1.48
N ALA A 108 0.10 16.15 0.78
CA ALA A 108 0.36 14.73 1.01
C ALA A 108 1.78 14.27 0.63
N VAL A 109 2.53 15.06 -0.16
CA VAL A 109 3.90 14.75 -0.59
C VAL A 109 4.97 15.54 0.19
N ARG A 110 4.57 16.34 1.18
CA ARG A 110 5.48 17.07 2.07
C ARG A 110 5.77 16.25 3.32
#